data_AF-A0AAV7H570-F1
#
_entry.id   AF-A0AAV7H570-F1
#
_cell.length_a   1.000
_cell.length_b   1.000
_cell.length_c   1.000
_cell.angle_alpha   90.00
_cell.angle_beta   90.00
_cell.angle_gamma   90.00
#
_symmetry.space_group_name_H-M   'P 1'
#
loop_
_entity.id
_entity.type
_entity.pdbx_description
1 polymer ?
#
loop_
_entity_poly.entity_id
_entity_poly.type
_entity_poly.pdbx_seq_one_letter_code
_entity_poly.pdbx_strand_id
1 'polypeptide(L)'
;MAVVRGTAFKLQNECVAVPPIATVSCRGRRPARCSFLRQSPGVYLGKKLLGSKLRASERVQLWWTDGPGRSPMLRVVSATMSLSQVPDKPLGLYDASFDKDSCGVGFVAELSGEYKRETVADALEMLVRMAHRGACGCEVNTGDGAGILVALPHDFYQEVAKDHGFDLPPPGHYAVGMFFLPTDPGRREEGKTVFAQVALSLGHEVIGWRHVPTDNSDLGQSALQTEPVIEQVFLKPCLRASVDFEQQMYILRRVSMAAIRVALDLQHGEARDFYICSLSTRTVVYKGQLKPIQLKNYYYADLGDERFTSYMALVHSRFSTNTFPSWDRAQPMRVLGHNGEINTLRGNAREGLLKCKNLGLSKDEMKKLLPIVDVSSSDSGAFDGVLELLVRAGRDLPEAVMMMIPEAWQNDHNMDPERKALYAYFSALMEPWDGPALLLMAAISEQHWIAMV
;
A
#
# COMPACT_ATOMS: atom_id res chain seq x y z
N MET A 1 45.79 -29.50 22.11
CA MET A 1 44.40 -29.29 22.58
C MET A 1 43.65 -28.55 21.50
N ALA A 2 42.61 -29.22 20.99
CA ALA A 2 41.63 -28.94 19.93
C ALA A 2 41.71 -27.63 19.12
N VAL A 3 42.09 -27.80 17.85
CA VAL A 3 41.73 -26.99 16.68
C VAL A 3 40.45 -27.59 16.10
N VAL A 4 39.40 -26.79 15.86
CA VAL A 4 38.21 -27.23 15.11
C VAL A 4 38.12 -26.41 13.82
N ARG A 5 38.43 -27.09 12.72
CA ARG A 5 38.28 -26.64 11.33
C ARG A 5 36.83 -26.82 10.89
N GLY A 6 36.36 -25.87 10.06
CA GLY A 6 35.03 -25.89 9.46
C GLY A 6 34.77 -27.09 8.57
N THR A 7 33.56 -27.61 8.67
CA THR A 7 32.99 -28.63 7.77
C THR A 7 32.10 -27.96 6.74
N ALA A 8 32.51 -28.06 5.47
CA ALA A 8 31.69 -27.74 4.32
C ALA A 8 30.58 -28.80 4.15
N PHE A 9 29.32 -28.37 4.11
CA PHE A 9 28.22 -29.25 3.70
C PHE A 9 28.15 -29.30 2.17
N LYS A 10 28.54 -30.45 1.62
CA LYS A 10 28.32 -30.86 0.23
C LYS A 10 26.82 -31.12 0.03
N LEU A 11 26.20 -30.43 -0.92
CA LEU A 11 24.92 -30.83 -1.49
C LEU A 11 25.15 -32.11 -2.32
N GLN A 12 24.71 -33.26 -1.82
CA GLN A 12 24.60 -34.48 -2.61
C GLN A 12 23.30 -34.42 -3.41
N ASN A 13 23.42 -34.27 -4.73
CA ASN A 13 22.35 -34.59 -5.67
C ASN A 13 22.24 -36.11 -5.77
N GLU A 14 21.36 -36.73 -4.99
CA GLU A 14 20.95 -38.11 -5.23
C GLU A 14 19.75 -38.13 -6.17
N CYS A 15 20.02 -38.42 -7.45
CA CYS A 15 19.01 -38.85 -8.40
C CYS A 15 18.60 -40.30 -8.07
N VAL A 16 17.43 -40.50 -7.47
CA VAL A 16 16.84 -41.84 -7.34
C VAL A 16 16.23 -42.23 -8.68
N ALA A 17 16.85 -43.18 -9.37
CA ALA A 17 16.35 -43.75 -10.62
C ALA A 17 15.20 -44.74 -10.34
N VAL A 18 14.09 -44.58 -11.07
CA VAL A 18 12.97 -45.54 -11.10
C VAL A 18 13.19 -46.49 -12.28
N PRO A 19 13.02 -47.83 -12.14
CA PRO A 19 13.27 -48.76 -13.24
C PRO A 19 12.19 -48.65 -14.34
N PRO A 20 12.54 -48.87 -15.62
CA PRO A 20 11.57 -48.78 -16.71
C PRO A 20 10.65 -50.00 -16.71
N ILE A 21 9.35 -49.75 -16.86
CA ILE A 21 8.34 -50.79 -17.08
C ILE A 21 8.40 -51.22 -18.56
N ALA A 22 8.41 -52.54 -18.76
CA ALA A 22 8.56 -53.21 -20.05
C ALA A 22 7.50 -52.82 -21.08
N THR A 23 7.95 -52.62 -22.31
CA THR A 23 7.14 -52.48 -23.53
C THR A 23 6.38 -53.77 -23.84
N VAL A 24 5.06 -53.70 -23.96
CA VAL A 24 4.23 -54.73 -24.60
C VAL A 24 3.70 -54.16 -25.92
N SER A 25 4.19 -54.69 -27.03
CA SER A 25 3.63 -54.45 -28.36
C SER A 25 2.37 -55.28 -28.56
N CYS A 26 1.31 -54.72 -29.14
CA CYS A 26 0.25 -55.50 -29.77
C CYS A 26 -0.28 -54.78 -31.02
N ARG A 27 -0.14 -55.49 -32.15
CA ARG A 27 -0.75 -55.22 -33.46
C ARG A 27 -2.26 -55.52 -33.38
N GLY A 28 -3.09 -54.78 -34.13
CA GLY A 28 -4.36 -55.33 -34.66
C GLY A 28 -5.65 -54.51 -34.46
N ARG A 29 -6.20 -54.08 -35.59
CA ARG A 29 -7.61 -53.85 -36.02
C ARG A 29 -8.76 -53.73 -34.97
N ARG A 30 -9.54 -52.64 -35.14
CA ARG A 30 -10.91 -52.27 -34.65
C ARG A 30 -11.95 -53.44 -34.62
N PRO A 31 -13.20 -53.21 -34.13
CA PRO A 31 -13.69 -52.51 -32.93
C PRO A 31 -14.77 -53.34 -32.15
N ALA A 32 -15.09 -52.98 -30.90
CA ALA A 32 -16.36 -53.39 -30.28
C ALA A 32 -16.90 -52.33 -29.31
N ARG A 33 -18.19 -51.99 -29.49
CA ARG A 33 -19.04 -51.20 -28.58
C ARG A 33 -19.56 -52.12 -27.46
N CYS A 34 -19.54 -51.67 -26.21
CA CYS A 34 -20.76 -51.38 -25.43
C CYS A 34 -20.48 -50.89 -24.01
N SER A 35 -21.33 -49.96 -23.61
CA SER A 35 -21.70 -49.41 -22.28
C SER A 35 -21.25 -50.13 -21.01
N PHE A 36 -20.89 -49.37 -19.96
CA PHE A 36 -21.77 -49.04 -18.82
C PHE A 36 -21.02 -48.34 -17.66
N LEU A 37 -21.79 -47.55 -16.89
CA LEU A 37 -21.61 -47.19 -15.47
C LEU A 37 -20.45 -46.26 -15.08
N ARG A 38 -20.83 -44.99 -14.86
CA ARG A 38 -20.03 -43.99 -14.14
C ARG A 38 -20.17 -44.27 -12.63
N GLN A 39 -19.32 -45.14 -12.09
CA GLN A 39 -19.06 -45.19 -10.65
C GLN A 39 -17.93 -44.24 -10.33
N SER A 40 -18.19 -43.31 -9.41
CA SER A 40 -17.20 -42.43 -8.79
C SER A 40 -16.22 -43.27 -7.96
N PRO A 41 -14.89 -43.15 -8.14
CA PRO A 41 -13.96 -43.62 -7.14
C PRO A 41 -13.54 -42.43 -6.27
N GLY A 42 -14.13 -42.36 -5.08
CA GLY A 42 -13.45 -41.74 -3.95
C GLY A 42 -12.17 -42.54 -3.70
N VAL A 43 -11.02 -41.89 -3.82
CA VAL A 43 -9.74 -42.51 -3.50
C VAL A 43 -9.35 -42.09 -2.08
N TYR A 44 -9.61 -43.01 -1.16
CA TYR A 44 -8.81 -43.18 0.04
C TYR A 44 -7.36 -43.45 -0.40
N LEU A 45 -6.47 -42.47 -0.23
CA LEU A 45 -5.03 -42.73 -0.25
C LEU A 45 -4.40 -42.29 1.08
N GLY A 46 -4.09 -43.30 1.89
CA GLY A 46 -2.96 -43.37 2.81
C GLY A 46 -2.57 -42.12 3.60
N LYS A 47 -3.09 -42.03 4.83
CA LYS A 47 -2.38 -41.38 5.94
C LYS A 47 -1.01 -42.04 6.11
N LYS A 48 0.06 -41.38 5.67
CA LYS A 48 1.43 -41.37 6.23
C LYS A 48 2.42 -40.96 5.14
N LEU A 49 2.65 -39.66 4.98
CA LEU A 49 3.94 -39.09 4.58
C LEU A 49 3.82 -37.56 4.68
N LEU A 50 4.60 -36.99 5.59
CA LEU A 50 4.69 -35.57 6.02
C LEU A 50 3.56 -35.06 6.92
N GLY A 51 3.93 -34.74 8.16
CA GLY A 51 3.06 -34.15 9.17
C GLY A 51 2.94 -32.64 8.99
N SER A 52 1.84 -32.21 8.37
CA SER A 52 1.25 -30.88 8.57
C SER A 52 -0.24 -30.99 8.22
N LYS A 53 -1.11 -30.43 9.06
CA LYS A 53 -2.54 -30.31 8.76
C LYS A 53 -2.70 -29.23 7.69
N LEU A 54 -3.30 -29.55 6.55
CA LEU A 54 -3.78 -28.56 5.57
C LEU A 54 -4.77 -27.61 6.26
N ARG A 55 -4.61 -26.30 6.07
CA ARG A 55 -5.54 -25.27 6.56
C ARG A 55 -6.76 -25.18 5.63
N ALA A 56 -7.92 -24.78 6.16
CA ALA A 56 -9.20 -24.82 5.43
C ALA A 56 -9.26 -23.95 4.15
N SER A 57 -8.30 -23.04 3.94
CA SER A 57 -8.21 -22.13 2.80
C SER A 57 -7.30 -22.62 1.65
N GLU A 58 -6.63 -23.77 1.80
CA GLU A 58 -5.70 -24.28 0.80
C GLU A 58 -6.41 -25.13 -0.25
N ARG A 59 -6.33 -24.74 -1.54
CA ARG A 59 -6.76 -25.59 -2.66
C ARG A 59 -5.54 -26.18 -3.35
N VAL A 60 -5.51 -27.49 -3.48
CA VAL A 60 -4.51 -28.20 -4.30
C VAL A 60 -4.98 -28.18 -5.75
N GLN A 61 -4.35 -27.39 -6.60
CA GLN A 61 -4.54 -27.47 -8.05
C GLN A 61 -3.39 -28.27 -8.68
N LEU A 62 -3.72 -29.43 -9.25
CA LEU A 62 -2.80 -30.18 -10.10
C LEU A 62 -2.84 -29.56 -11.51
N TRP A 63 -1.77 -28.87 -11.90
CA TRP A 63 -1.58 -28.42 -13.27
C TRP A 63 -0.81 -29.48 -14.05
N TRP A 64 -1.41 -29.97 -15.13
CA TRP A 64 -0.72 -30.79 -16.12
C TRP A 64 -0.10 -29.84 -17.14
N THR A 65 1.23 -29.73 -17.15
CA THR A 65 1.93 -29.06 -18.25
C THR A 65 2.10 -30.08 -19.37
N ASP A 66 1.40 -29.91 -20.48
CA ASP A 66 1.55 -30.78 -21.64
C ASP A 66 2.95 -30.60 -22.27
N GLY A 67 3.84 -31.56 -22.00
CA GLY A 67 5.17 -31.64 -22.60
C GLY A 67 5.90 -32.90 -22.14
N PRO A 68 6.53 -33.69 -23.02
CA PRO A 68 7.21 -34.91 -22.63
C PRO A 68 8.43 -34.58 -21.75
N GLY A 69 8.45 -35.09 -20.52
CA GLY A 69 9.63 -35.09 -19.64
C GLY A 69 9.62 -34.13 -18.45
N ARG A 70 8.48 -33.54 -18.04
CA ARG A 70 8.40 -32.73 -16.81
C ARG A 70 7.45 -33.36 -15.79
N SER A 71 7.97 -33.65 -14.59
CA SER A 71 7.18 -34.12 -13.46
C SER A 71 6.17 -33.07 -13.02
N PRO A 72 4.95 -33.45 -12.59
CA PRO A 72 3.96 -32.50 -12.10
C PRO A 72 4.50 -31.77 -10.87
N MET A 73 4.54 -30.44 -10.91
CA MET A 73 4.78 -29.63 -9.72
C MET A 73 3.46 -29.46 -8.97
N LEU A 74 3.43 -29.94 -7.74
CA LEU A 74 2.34 -29.68 -6.82
C LEU A 74 2.52 -28.25 -6.26
N ARG A 75 1.72 -27.29 -6.73
CA ARG A 75 1.67 -25.94 -6.16
C ARG A 75 0.45 -25.86 -5.25
N VAL A 76 0.68 -25.67 -3.96
CA VAL A 76 -0.39 -25.28 -3.03
C VAL A 76 -0.63 -23.80 -3.28
N VAL A 77 -1.82 -23.45 -3.77
CA VAL A 77 -2.21 -22.06 -3.96
C VAL A 77 -3.11 -21.70 -2.78
N SER A 78 -2.59 -20.86 -1.89
CA SER A 78 -3.42 -20.20 -0.89
C SER A 78 -4.29 -19.19 -1.64
N ALA A 79 -5.62 -19.26 -1.48
CA ALA A 79 -6.53 -18.30 -2.08
C ALA A 79 -6.53 -17.02 -1.24
N THR A 80 -5.47 -16.24 -1.31
CA THR A 80 -5.39 -14.88 -0.77
C THR A 80 -5.96 -13.90 -1.80
N MET A 81 -6.93 -13.07 -1.40
CA MET A 81 -7.40 -11.97 -2.23
C MET A 81 -6.45 -10.79 -2.05
N SER A 82 -5.64 -10.52 -3.07
CA SER A 82 -4.71 -9.38 -3.12
C SER A 82 -5.46 -8.05 -3.24
N LEU A 83 -4.91 -6.97 -2.68
CA LEU A 83 -5.34 -5.58 -2.94
C LEU A 83 -5.11 -5.17 -4.40
N SER A 84 -4.30 -5.95 -5.13
CA SER A 84 -3.88 -5.66 -6.50
C SER A 84 -3.83 -6.93 -7.35
N GLN A 85 -4.38 -6.88 -8.57
CA GLN A 85 -4.19 -7.92 -9.58
C GLN A 85 -2.98 -7.65 -10.47
N VAL A 86 -2.21 -6.58 -10.22
CA VAL A 86 -1.01 -6.25 -11.00
C VAL A 86 0.01 -7.38 -10.86
N PRO A 87 0.47 -8.01 -11.95
CA PRO A 87 1.51 -9.03 -11.89
C PRO A 87 2.81 -8.47 -11.32
N ASP A 88 3.39 -9.16 -10.32
CA ASP A 88 4.68 -8.79 -9.74
C ASP A 88 5.88 -9.09 -10.65
N LYS A 89 5.67 -9.88 -11.71
CA LYS A 89 6.67 -10.22 -12.73
C LYS A 89 6.11 -9.91 -14.12
N PRO A 90 6.96 -9.62 -15.11
CA PRO A 90 6.51 -9.41 -16.47
C PRO A 90 5.67 -10.59 -16.96
N LEU A 91 4.47 -10.29 -17.43
CA LEU A 91 3.50 -11.27 -17.95
C LEU A 91 3.34 -11.04 -19.46
N GLY A 92 4.05 -11.83 -20.25
CA GLY A 92 4.10 -11.61 -21.70
C GLY A 92 4.83 -10.31 -22.03
N LEU A 93 4.15 -9.36 -22.70
CA LEU A 93 4.69 -8.03 -23.01
C LEU A 93 4.43 -6.99 -21.91
N TYR A 94 3.61 -7.32 -20.91
CA TYR A 94 3.36 -6.43 -19.78
C TYR A 94 4.54 -6.50 -18.80
N ASP A 95 5.12 -5.35 -18.46
CA ASP A 95 6.13 -5.20 -17.40
C ASP A 95 5.68 -4.05 -16.49
N ALA A 96 5.49 -4.33 -15.20
CA ALA A 96 5.04 -3.36 -14.21
C ALA A 96 5.98 -2.15 -14.08
N SER A 97 7.24 -2.27 -14.52
CA SER A 97 8.19 -1.15 -14.53
C SER A 97 7.96 -0.13 -15.65
N PHE A 98 7.13 -0.44 -16.64
CA PHE A 98 6.66 0.51 -17.66
C PHE A 98 5.27 1.07 -17.36
N ASP A 99 4.73 0.81 -16.18
CA ASP A 99 3.42 1.32 -15.78
C ASP A 99 3.47 2.84 -15.60
N LYS A 100 2.59 3.55 -16.30
CA LYS A 100 2.48 5.01 -16.31
C LYS A 100 1.12 5.42 -15.80
N ASP A 101 1.07 6.51 -15.06
CA ASP A 101 -0.17 7.10 -14.57
C ASP A 101 -0.32 8.56 -15.04
N SER A 102 -1.54 9.03 -15.33
CA SER A 102 -1.80 10.41 -15.78
C SER A 102 -3.13 10.93 -15.26
N CYS A 103 -3.09 11.63 -14.14
CA CYS A 103 -4.24 11.76 -13.25
C CYS A 103 -4.94 13.14 -13.24
N GLY A 104 -6.08 13.26 -12.57
CA GLY A 104 -6.58 14.54 -12.07
C GLY A 104 -6.17 14.73 -10.62
N VAL A 105 -5.62 15.88 -10.25
CA VAL A 105 -5.35 16.22 -8.85
C VAL A 105 -5.91 17.61 -8.55
N GLY A 106 -6.47 17.79 -7.37
CA GLY A 106 -7.09 19.06 -6.97
C GLY A 106 -7.04 19.25 -5.46
N PHE A 107 -7.15 20.50 -5.03
CA PHE A 107 -7.08 20.86 -3.63
C PHE A 107 -8.02 22.02 -3.29
N VAL A 108 -8.66 21.95 -2.12
CA VAL A 108 -9.49 23.01 -1.53
C VAL A 108 -8.99 23.28 -0.12
N ALA A 109 -8.80 24.55 0.25
CA ALA A 109 -8.55 24.94 1.63
C ALA A 109 -9.30 26.19 2.04
N GLU A 110 -9.68 26.18 3.31
CA GLU A 110 -10.19 27.30 4.06
C GLU A 110 -9.01 28.01 4.75
N LEU A 111 -8.70 29.23 4.30
CA LEU A 111 -7.54 30.00 4.77
C LEU A 111 -7.66 30.44 6.24
N SER A 112 -8.88 30.54 6.76
CA SER A 112 -9.10 30.81 8.19
C SER A 112 -8.74 29.61 9.08
N GLY A 113 -8.59 28.42 8.51
CA GLY A 113 -8.40 27.17 9.25
C GLY A 113 -9.68 26.63 9.90
N GLU A 114 -10.83 27.26 9.65
CA GLU A 114 -12.11 26.79 10.16
C GLU A 114 -12.55 25.48 9.49
N TYR A 115 -13.01 24.53 10.29
CA TYR A 115 -13.54 23.28 9.80
C TYR A 115 -14.93 23.50 9.21
N LYS A 116 -15.07 23.32 7.88
CA LYS A 116 -16.32 23.52 7.16
C LYS A 116 -16.72 22.26 6.39
N ARG A 117 -18.03 22.02 6.30
CA ARG A 117 -18.60 20.96 5.47
C ARG A 117 -18.41 21.27 3.98
N GLU A 118 -18.53 22.55 3.62
CA GLU A 118 -18.37 23.08 2.26
C GLU A 118 -17.03 22.68 1.64
N THR A 119 -15.91 22.80 2.37
CA THR A 119 -14.58 22.37 1.91
C THR A 119 -14.56 20.92 1.41
N VAL A 120 -15.24 20.02 2.12
CA VAL A 120 -15.31 18.59 1.74
C VAL A 120 -16.25 18.41 0.55
N ALA A 121 -17.39 19.10 0.54
CA ALA A 121 -18.35 19.04 -0.56
C ALA A 121 -17.74 19.55 -1.88
N ASP A 122 -17.07 20.69 -1.86
CA ASP A 122 -16.38 21.29 -3.01
C ASP A 122 -15.26 20.38 -3.53
N ALA A 123 -14.49 19.77 -2.64
CA ALA A 123 -13.45 18.83 -3.03
C ALA A 123 -14.02 17.58 -3.71
N LEU A 124 -15.11 17.03 -3.18
CA LEU A 124 -15.82 15.90 -3.79
C LEU A 124 -16.42 16.27 -5.15
N GLU A 125 -17.00 17.46 -5.27
CA GLU A 125 -17.55 17.95 -6.54
C GLU A 125 -16.43 18.18 -7.58
N MET A 126 -15.31 18.77 -7.17
CA MET A 126 -14.12 18.89 -8.01
C MET A 126 -13.62 17.53 -8.48
N LEU A 127 -13.57 16.53 -7.59
CA LEU A 127 -13.19 15.16 -7.94
C LEU A 127 -14.13 14.59 -9.02
N VAL A 128 -15.45 14.72 -8.85
CA VAL A 128 -16.44 14.29 -9.85
C VAL A 128 -16.21 14.99 -11.19
N ARG A 129 -15.93 16.29 -11.18
CA ARG A 129 -15.66 17.07 -12.41
C ARG A 129 -14.37 16.64 -13.10
N MET A 130 -13.42 16.02 -12.39
CA MET A 130 -12.20 15.43 -12.97
C MET A 130 -12.41 14.04 -13.59
N ALA A 131 -13.62 13.46 -13.56
CA ALA A 131 -13.87 12.11 -14.09
C ALA A 131 -13.49 11.92 -15.56
N HIS A 132 -13.57 12.98 -16.38
CA HIS A 132 -13.14 12.96 -17.78
C HIS A 132 -11.62 12.79 -17.97
N ARG A 133 -10.83 12.93 -16.90
CA ARG A 133 -9.38 12.71 -16.86
C ARG A 133 -8.98 11.38 -16.23
N GLY A 134 -9.93 10.67 -15.62
CA GLY A 134 -9.70 9.31 -15.11
C GLY A 134 -9.93 8.28 -16.21
N ALA A 135 -9.26 7.13 -16.11
CA ALA A 135 -9.58 6.01 -16.99
C ALA A 135 -10.81 5.29 -16.43
N CYS A 136 -11.69 4.88 -17.33
CA CYS A 136 -12.59 3.76 -17.03
C CYS A 136 -11.81 2.48 -17.34
N GLY A 137 -11.79 1.55 -16.39
CA GLY A 137 -11.19 0.24 -16.60
C GLY A 137 -11.90 -0.56 -17.69
N CYS A 138 -11.51 -1.81 -17.87
CA CYS A 138 -12.14 -2.73 -18.84
C CYS A 138 -13.66 -2.91 -18.61
N GLU A 139 -14.14 -2.64 -17.39
CA GLU A 139 -15.54 -2.66 -17.01
C GLU A 139 -16.07 -1.24 -16.84
N VAL A 140 -17.32 -1.01 -17.27
CA VAL A 140 -17.98 0.30 -17.18
C VAL A 140 -17.93 0.84 -15.76
N ASN A 141 -18.03 0.01 -14.72
CA ASN A 141 -18.12 0.38 -13.30
C ASN A 141 -16.84 0.22 -12.47
N THR A 142 -15.68 0.11 -13.14
CA THR A 142 -14.38 0.07 -12.47
C THR A 142 -13.57 1.31 -12.85
N GLY A 143 -13.05 2.02 -11.84
CA GLY A 143 -12.04 3.08 -12.02
C GLY A 143 -10.64 2.58 -11.64
N ASP A 144 -9.60 3.32 -12.01
CA ASP A 144 -8.21 2.97 -11.65
C ASP A 144 -7.82 3.43 -10.24
N GLY A 145 -8.63 4.29 -9.65
CA GLY A 145 -8.46 4.79 -8.29
C GLY A 145 -9.00 6.20 -8.11
N ALA A 146 -9.64 6.45 -6.99
CA ALA A 146 -10.02 7.79 -6.57
C ALA A 146 -9.90 7.91 -5.05
N GLY A 147 -9.64 9.13 -4.57
CA GLY A 147 -9.53 9.37 -3.15
C GLY A 147 -9.54 10.83 -2.76
N ILE A 148 -9.65 11.03 -1.45
CA ILE A 148 -9.63 12.31 -0.75
C ILE A 148 -8.77 12.17 0.52
N LEU A 149 -7.89 13.14 0.74
CA LEU A 149 -7.17 13.37 1.99
C LEU A 149 -7.79 14.60 2.64
N VAL A 150 -8.13 14.51 3.91
CA VAL A 150 -8.70 15.62 4.69
C VAL A 150 -7.95 15.80 6.00
N ALA A 151 -8.10 16.97 6.62
CA ALA A 151 -7.77 17.12 8.04
C ALA A 151 -8.72 16.26 8.88
N LEU A 152 -8.27 15.78 10.05
CA LEU A 152 -9.09 14.90 10.90
C LEU A 152 -10.38 15.62 11.34
N PRO A 153 -11.57 15.12 10.99
CA PRO A 153 -12.85 15.68 11.44
C PRO A 153 -13.15 15.24 12.88
N HIS A 154 -12.65 15.98 13.88
CA HIS A 154 -12.76 15.60 15.29
C HIS A 154 -14.20 15.39 15.74
N ASP A 155 -15.10 16.33 15.45
CA ASP A 155 -16.48 16.29 15.93
C ASP A 155 -17.24 15.06 15.39
N PHE A 156 -17.01 14.71 14.12
CA PHE A 156 -17.51 13.47 13.54
C PHE A 156 -16.92 12.25 14.25
N TYR A 157 -15.59 12.21 14.43
CA TYR A 157 -14.92 11.07 15.04
C TYR A 157 -15.32 10.83 16.49
N GLN A 158 -15.57 11.90 17.25
CA GLN A 158 -16.01 11.80 18.63
C GLN A 158 -17.35 11.07 18.74
N GLU A 159 -18.29 11.34 17.84
CA GLU A 159 -19.60 10.69 17.83
C GLU A 159 -19.52 9.23 17.39
N VAL A 160 -18.84 8.94 16.27
CA VAL A 160 -18.73 7.55 15.80
C VAL A 160 -17.90 6.66 16.73
N ALA A 161 -16.96 7.22 17.50
CA ALA A 161 -16.21 6.49 18.51
C ALA A 161 -17.11 6.04 19.67
N LYS A 162 -18.03 6.90 20.13
CA LYS A 162 -19.03 6.54 21.16
C LYS A 162 -19.91 5.39 20.70
N ASP A 163 -20.34 5.40 19.44
CA ASP A 163 -21.11 4.31 18.84
C ASP A 163 -20.34 2.97 18.83
N HIS A 164 -19.00 3.04 18.83
CA HIS A 164 -18.11 1.88 18.89
C HIS A 164 -17.60 1.57 20.32
N GLY A 165 -18.13 2.24 21.34
CA GLY A 165 -17.90 1.93 22.75
C GLY A 165 -16.62 2.50 23.36
N PHE A 166 -16.03 3.55 22.77
CA PHE A 166 -14.86 4.23 23.34
C PHE A 166 -14.91 5.76 23.17
N ASP A 167 -14.28 6.48 24.10
CA ASP A 167 -14.17 7.92 24.06
C ASP A 167 -12.85 8.38 23.42
N LEU A 168 -12.91 9.45 22.64
CA LEU A 168 -11.72 10.07 22.05
C LEU A 168 -11.19 11.22 22.92
N PRO A 169 -9.86 11.32 23.08
CA PRO A 169 -9.21 12.53 23.59
C PRO A 169 -9.49 13.76 22.71
N PRO A 170 -9.20 14.98 23.22
CA PRO A 170 -9.25 16.20 22.42
C PRO A 170 -8.36 16.13 21.16
N PRO A 171 -8.59 17.00 20.16
CA PRO A 171 -7.74 17.10 18.97
C PRO A 171 -6.25 17.18 19.33
N GLY A 172 -5.41 16.53 18.53
CA GLY A 172 -3.96 16.45 18.76
C GLY A 172 -3.50 15.48 19.85
N HIS A 173 -4.42 14.90 20.63
CA HIS A 173 -4.11 13.91 21.67
C HIS A 173 -4.44 12.47 21.26
N TYR A 174 -4.88 12.27 20.02
CA TYR A 174 -5.04 10.96 19.42
C TYR A 174 -4.59 10.98 17.95
N ALA A 175 -4.28 9.80 17.44
CA ALA A 175 -4.04 9.54 16.03
C ALA A 175 -5.13 8.62 15.47
N VAL A 176 -5.40 8.76 14.18
CA VAL A 176 -6.26 7.86 13.41
C VAL A 176 -5.41 7.20 12.34
N GLY A 177 -5.56 5.89 12.20
CA GLY A 177 -5.02 5.16 11.07
C GLY A 177 -6.13 4.55 10.24
N MET A 178 -6.03 4.66 8.92
CA MET A 178 -6.94 4.03 7.96
C MET A 178 -6.26 2.82 7.34
N PHE A 179 -6.89 1.64 7.48
CA PHE A 179 -6.31 0.36 7.11
C PHE A 179 -7.15 -0.33 6.04
N PHE A 180 -6.46 -0.90 5.06
CA PHE A 180 -6.97 -1.98 4.23
C PHE A 180 -6.46 -3.29 4.80
N LEU A 181 -7.40 -4.14 5.19
CA LEU A 181 -7.14 -5.40 5.87
C LEU A 181 -7.57 -6.60 5.01
N PRO A 182 -6.99 -7.78 5.27
CA PRO A 182 -7.37 -9.01 4.58
C PRO A 182 -8.87 -9.32 4.75
N THR A 183 -9.47 -9.90 3.72
CA THR A 183 -10.84 -10.41 3.78
C THR A 183 -10.95 -11.70 4.60
N ASP A 184 -9.87 -12.47 4.68
CA ASP A 184 -9.77 -13.62 5.59
C ASP A 184 -9.74 -13.15 7.07
N PRO A 185 -10.73 -13.53 7.90
CA PRO A 185 -10.79 -13.05 9.28
C PRO A 185 -9.59 -13.46 10.13
N GLY A 186 -8.98 -14.63 9.86
CA GLY A 186 -7.82 -15.11 10.61
C GLY A 186 -6.60 -14.24 10.37
N ARG A 187 -6.27 -13.99 9.08
CA ARG A 187 -5.18 -13.09 8.68
C ARG A 187 -5.42 -11.65 9.12
N ARG A 188 -6.67 -11.18 9.06
CA ARG A 188 -7.05 -9.85 9.55
C ARG A 188 -6.73 -9.67 11.03
N GLU A 189 -7.18 -10.60 11.88
CA GLU A 189 -6.93 -10.52 13.32
C GLU A 189 -5.45 -10.73 13.67
N GLU A 190 -4.72 -11.57 12.91
CA GLU A 190 -3.27 -11.70 13.04
C GLU A 190 -2.55 -10.37 12.75
N GLY A 191 -2.89 -9.70 11.64
CA GLY A 191 -2.33 -8.40 11.29
C GLY A 191 -2.62 -7.32 12.34
N LYS A 192 -3.86 -7.27 12.85
CA LYS A 192 -4.26 -6.37 13.95
C LYS A 192 -3.52 -6.66 15.25
N THR A 193 -3.33 -7.95 15.58
CA THR A 193 -2.58 -8.38 16.76
C THR A 193 -1.12 -7.94 16.68
N VAL A 194 -0.47 -8.15 15.54
CA VAL A 194 0.92 -7.72 15.32
C VAL A 194 1.02 -6.19 15.39
N PHE A 195 0.09 -5.46 14.78
CA PHE A 195 0.04 -4.00 14.89
C PHE A 195 -0.07 -3.55 16.36
N ALA A 196 -0.98 -4.14 17.13
CA ALA A 196 -1.17 -3.81 18.54
C ALA A 196 0.08 -4.13 19.38
N GLN A 197 0.77 -5.24 19.12
CA GLN A 197 2.03 -5.60 19.77
C GLN A 197 3.14 -4.59 19.48
N VAL A 198 3.27 -4.16 18.21
CA VAL A 198 4.25 -3.14 17.83
C VAL A 198 3.91 -1.80 18.47
N ALA A 199 2.65 -1.38 18.43
CA ALA A 199 2.17 -0.16 19.08
C ALA A 199 2.53 -0.17 20.58
N LEU A 200 2.21 -1.25 21.28
CA LEU A 200 2.52 -1.41 22.70
C LEU A 200 4.04 -1.38 22.95
N SER A 201 4.84 -2.04 22.10
CA SER A 201 6.30 -2.05 22.23
C SER A 201 6.94 -0.65 22.09
N LEU A 202 6.30 0.24 21.32
CA LEU A 202 6.72 1.63 21.13
C LEU A 202 6.08 2.59 22.17
N GLY A 203 5.26 2.06 23.07
CA GLY A 203 4.61 2.80 24.16
C GLY A 203 3.29 3.49 23.76
N HIS A 204 2.70 3.13 22.62
CA HIS A 204 1.39 3.61 22.21
C HIS A 204 0.26 2.76 22.80
N GLU A 205 -0.86 3.42 23.11
CA GLU A 205 -2.09 2.76 23.54
C GLU A 205 -3.08 2.75 22.38
N VAL A 206 -3.58 1.56 22.01
CA VAL A 206 -4.70 1.42 21.08
C VAL A 206 -5.99 1.65 21.85
N ILE A 207 -6.73 2.70 21.50
CA ILE A 207 -8.02 3.04 22.11
C ILE A 207 -9.10 2.08 21.63
N GLY A 208 -9.15 1.86 20.30
CA GLY A 208 -10.18 1.04 19.69
C GLY A 208 -10.03 0.93 18.18
N TRP A 209 -10.73 -0.06 17.62
CA TRP A 209 -10.90 -0.25 16.19
C TRP A 209 -12.33 0.06 15.80
N ARG A 210 -12.50 0.71 14.65
CA ARG A 210 -13.79 1.05 14.05
C ARG A 210 -13.86 0.43 12.67
N HIS A 211 -14.92 -0.31 12.39
CA HIS A 211 -15.21 -0.70 11.01
C HIS A 211 -15.77 0.51 10.26
N VAL A 212 -15.24 0.82 9.07
CA VAL A 212 -15.74 1.92 8.25
C VAL A 212 -16.87 1.38 7.38
N PRO A 213 -18.13 1.84 7.55
CA PRO A 213 -19.22 1.36 6.73
C PRO A 213 -19.03 1.77 5.27
N THR A 214 -19.09 0.80 4.36
CA THR A 214 -18.99 1.04 2.91
C THR A 214 -20.19 0.49 2.16
N ASP A 215 -20.45 1.01 0.95
CA ASP A 215 -21.43 0.48 0.00
C ASP A 215 -20.75 0.10 -1.31
N ASN A 216 -20.60 -1.21 -1.54
CA ASN A 216 -19.93 -1.76 -2.71
C ASN A 216 -20.89 -2.13 -3.86
N SER A 217 -22.17 -1.75 -3.78
CA SER A 217 -23.20 -2.15 -4.74
C SER A 217 -22.96 -1.67 -6.18
N ASP A 218 -22.27 -0.53 -6.37
CA ASP A 218 -21.93 0.03 -7.69
C ASP A 218 -20.52 -0.37 -8.19
N LEU A 219 -19.79 -1.20 -7.44
CA LEU A 219 -18.44 -1.61 -7.85
C LEU A 219 -18.47 -2.63 -8.99
N GLY A 220 -17.55 -2.47 -9.94
CA GLY A 220 -17.25 -3.51 -10.92
C GLY A 220 -16.64 -4.76 -10.27
N GLN A 221 -16.73 -5.89 -10.98
CA GLN A 221 -16.28 -7.20 -10.51
C GLN A 221 -14.78 -7.22 -10.19
N SER A 222 -13.97 -6.56 -11.01
CA SER A 222 -12.54 -6.38 -10.80
C SER A 222 -12.20 -5.67 -9.47
N ALA A 223 -12.95 -4.62 -9.13
CA ALA A 223 -12.77 -3.91 -7.86
C ALA A 223 -13.25 -4.74 -6.66
N LEU A 224 -14.40 -5.40 -6.80
CA LEU A 224 -14.97 -6.30 -5.77
C LEU A 224 -14.02 -7.48 -5.44
N GLN A 225 -13.35 -8.04 -6.44
CA GLN A 225 -12.42 -9.16 -6.24
C GLN A 225 -11.17 -8.80 -5.44
N THR A 226 -10.86 -7.51 -5.32
CA THR A 226 -9.68 -7.01 -4.59
C THR A 226 -10.07 -6.10 -3.42
N GLU A 227 -11.37 -5.99 -3.13
CA GLU A 227 -11.89 -5.12 -2.08
C GLU A 227 -11.38 -5.55 -0.70
N PRO A 228 -10.71 -4.66 0.05
CA PRO A 228 -10.29 -4.95 1.41
C PRO A 228 -11.40 -4.77 2.43
N VAL A 229 -11.19 -5.34 3.61
CA VAL A 229 -11.91 -4.90 4.80
C VAL A 229 -11.32 -3.57 5.25
N ILE A 230 -12.15 -2.55 5.37
CA ILE A 230 -11.71 -1.21 5.76
C ILE A 230 -11.99 -0.98 7.25
N GLU A 231 -10.94 -0.71 8.01
CA GLU A 231 -11.05 -0.38 9.43
C GLU A 231 -10.17 0.82 9.77
N GLN A 232 -10.58 1.55 10.80
CA GLN A 232 -9.83 2.62 11.42
C GLN A 232 -9.35 2.19 12.80
N VAL A 233 -8.16 2.64 13.19
CA VAL A 233 -7.62 2.46 14.54
C VAL A 233 -7.37 3.82 15.18
N PHE A 234 -7.72 3.96 16.46
CA PHE A 234 -7.50 5.15 17.25
C PHE A 234 -6.41 4.89 18.29
N LEU A 235 -5.43 5.78 18.40
CA LEU A 235 -4.23 5.59 19.21
C LEU A 235 -3.91 6.83 20.06
N LYS A 236 -3.33 6.61 21.25
CA LYS A 236 -2.71 7.67 22.07
C LYS A 236 -1.19 7.72 21.87
N PRO A 237 -0.55 8.88 22.11
CA PRO A 237 0.89 9.01 21.99
C PRO A 237 1.64 8.26 23.08
N CYS A 238 2.91 7.94 22.81
CA CYS A 238 3.85 7.60 23.86
C CYS A 238 4.30 8.89 24.54
N LEU A 239 3.80 9.17 25.76
CA LEU A 239 4.09 10.41 26.50
C LEU A 239 5.56 10.58 26.89
N ARG A 240 6.37 9.52 26.79
CA ARG A 240 7.81 9.54 27.12
C ARG A 240 8.71 9.68 25.89
N ALA A 241 8.13 9.71 24.69
CA ALA A 241 8.91 9.84 23.47
C ALA A 241 9.54 11.24 23.38
N SER A 242 10.75 11.29 22.84
CA SER A 242 11.50 12.53 22.60
C SER A 242 11.15 13.24 21.30
N VAL A 243 10.23 12.66 20.52
CA VAL A 243 9.81 13.09 19.19
C VAL A 243 8.32 13.44 19.18
N ASP A 244 7.92 14.29 18.24
CA ASP A 244 6.52 14.69 18.10
C ASP A 244 5.61 13.50 17.77
N PHE A 245 4.30 13.67 17.97
CA PHE A 245 3.35 12.57 17.79
C PHE A 245 3.23 12.10 16.33
N GLU A 246 3.43 12.98 15.35
CA GLU A 246 3.42 12.59 13.93
C GLU A 246 4.66 11.75 13.57
N GLN A 247 5.83 12.10 14.09
CA GLN A 247 7.06 11.32 13.94
C GLN A 247 6.90 9.94 14.59
N GLN A 248 6.24 9.86 15.75
CA GLN A 248 5.91 8.58 16.37
C GLN A 248 5.00 7.74 15.46
N MET A 249 3.96 8.34 14.88
CA MET A 249 3.05 7.64 13.94
C MET A 249 3.75 7.19 12.67
N TYR A 250 4.69 7.97 12.14
CA TYR A 250 5.57 7.55 11.05
C TYR A 250 6.37 6.30 11.45
N ILE A 251 7.07 6.34 12.57
CA ILE A 251 7.88 5.20 13.06
C ILE A 251 6.99 3.97 13.28
N LEU A 252 5.86 4.13 13.96
CA LEU A 252 4.89 3.07 14.21
C LEU A 252 4.42 2.44 12.90
N ARG A 253 4.00 3.24 11.92
CA ARG A 253 3.53 2.73 10.63
C ARG A 253 4.61 1.91 9.92
N ARG A 254 5.84 2.42 9.88
CA ARG A 254 6.96 1.76 9.19
C ARG A 254 7.35 0.45 9.86
N VAL A 255 7.52 0.46 11.19
CA VAL A 255 7.88 -0.73 11.97
C VAL A 255 6.76 -1.77 11.94
N SER A 256 5.50 -1.33 12.07
CA SER A 256 4.34 -2.22 11.97
C SER A 256 4.25 -2.88 10.60
N MET A 257 4.40 -2.13 9.50
CA MET A 257 4.38 -2.73 8.16
C MET A 257 5.50 -3.75 7.96
N ALA A 258 6.70 -3.49 8.48
CA ALA A 258 7.80 -4.45 8.43
C ALA A 258 7.47 -5.74 9.21
N ALA A 259 6.94 -5.62 10.43
CA ALA A 259 6.57 -6.75 11.26
C ALA A 259 5.40 -7.56 10.67
N ILE A 260 4.36 -6.88 10.18
CA ILE A 260 3.17 -7.49 9.58
C ILE A 260 3.53 -8.24 8.30
N ARG A 261 4.45 -7.72 7.49
CA ARG A 261 4.94 -8.42 6.30
C ARG A 261 5.55 -9.77 6.64
N VAL A 262 6.35 -9.83 7.70
CA VAL A 262 6.95 -11.09 8.18
C VAL A 262 5.87 -12.03 8.74
N ALA A 263 4.95 -11.51 9.55
CA ALA A 263 3.94 -12.32 10.21
C ALA A 263 2.92 -12.93 9.23
N LEU A 264 2.45 -12.14 8.26
CA LEU A 264 1.45 -12.56 7.29
C LEU A 264 2.05 -13.23 6.04
N ASP A 265 3.35 -13.52 6.05
CA ASP A 265 4.14 -14.04 4.92
C ASP A 265 3.90 -13.23 3.63
N LEU A 266 3.86 -11.90 3.77
CA LEU A 266 3.78 -10.99 2.63
C LEU A 266 5.18 -10.90 2.02
N GLN A 267 5.52 -11.88 1.19
CA GLN A 267 6.80 -11.87 0.49
C GLN A 267 6.90 -10.67 -0.45
N HIS A 268 8.13 -10.23 -0.73
CA HIS A 268 8.36 -9.16 -1.70
C HIS A 268 7.89 -9.63 -3.09
N GLY A 269 6.85 -8.98 -3.62
CA GLY A 269 6.26 -9.33 -4.91
C GLY A 269 5.27 -10.51 -4.84
N GLU A 270 4.52 -10.64 -3.73
CA GLU A 270 3.30 -11.44 -3.66
C GLU A 270 2.10 -10.57 -3.21
N ALA A 271 0.88 -11.13 -3.37
CA ALA A 271 -0.40 -10.53 -3.05
C ALA A 271 -0.40 -9.80 -1.70
N ARG A 272 -0.43 -8.46 -1.74
CA ARG A 272 -0.53 -7.62 -0.54
C ARG A 272 -1.99 -7.55 -0.16
N ASP A 273 -2.37 -8.14 0.97
CA ASP A 273 -3.73 -8.03 1.52
C ASP A 273 -3.79 -7.12 2.76
N PHE A 274 -2.69 -6.44 3.10
CA PHE A 274 -2.60 -5.51 4.23
C PHE A 274 -1.90 -4.21 3.82
N TYR A 275 -2.53 -3.06 4.07
CA TYR A 275 -1.97 -1.75 3.75
C TYR A 275 -2.47 -0.65 4.70
N ILE A 276 -1.56 0.22 5.13
CA ILE A 276 -1.89 1.40 5.95
C ILE A 276 -1.97 2.62 5.04
N CYS A 277 -3.19 3.09 4.75
CA CYS A 277 -3.44 4.24 3.89
C CYS A 277 -2.88 5.53 4.51
N SER A 278 -3.23 5.77 5.77
CA SER A 278 -2.75 6.89 6.58
C SER A 278 -2.64 6.44 8.02
N LEU A 279 -1.73 7.07 8.77
CA LEU A 279 -1.65 6.97 10.23
C LEU A 279 -1.10 8.30 10.73
N SER A 280 -2.00 9.16 11.22
CA SER A 280 -1.69 10.55 11.55
C SER A 280 -2.65 11.09 12.61
N THR A 281 -2.19 12.11 13.31
CA THR A 281 -2.88 12.97 14.27
C THR A 281 -3.54 14.18 13.61
N ARG A 282 -3.34 14.35 12.30
CA ARG A 282 -3.70 15.56 11.57
C ARG A 282 -4.47 15.28 10.29
N THR A 283 -4.16 14.21 9.57
CA THR A 283 -4.82 13.85 8.31
C THR A 283 -5.39 12.43 8.30
N VAL A 284 -6.37 12.21 7.44
CA VAL A 284 -6.87 10.86 7.10
C VAL A 284 -7.14 10.79 5.60
N VAL A 285 -6.90 9.61 5.03
CA VAL A 285 -7.08 9.34 3.59
C VAL A 285 -8.20 8.33 3.38
N TYR A 286 -9.21 8.73 2.63
CA TYR A 286 -10.27 7.86 2.10
C TYR A 286 -10.02 7.66 0.62
N LYS A 287 -9.69 6.44 0.21
CA LYS A 287 -9.35 6.14 -1.17
C LYS A 287 -9.73 4.71 -1.51
N GLY A 288 -9.79 4.40 -2.78
CA GLY A 288 -9.95 3.02 -3.19
C GLY A 288 -9.91 2.88 -4.69
N GLN A 289 -10.13 1.66 -5.14
CA GLN A 289 -10.27 1.40 -6.57
C GLN A 289 -11.67 1.79 -7.05
N LEU A 290 -11.89 3.10 -7.10
CA LEU A 290 -13.18 3.73 -7.32
C LEU A 290 -13.09 4.67 -8.50
N LYS A 291 -14.22 4.89 -9.19
CA LYS A 291 -14.38 6.09 -10.00
C LYS A 291 -14.53 7.31 -9.10
N PRO A 292 -14.19 8.51 -9.60
CA PRO A 292 -14.44 9.77 -8.89
C PRO A 292 -15.87 9.91 -8.34
N ILE A 293 -16.88 9.55 -9.13
CA ILE A 293 -18.31 9.63 -8.74
C ILE A 293 -18.70 8.63 -7.64
N GLN A 294 -17.95 7.54 -7.49
CA GLN A 294 -18.26 6.48 -6.53
C GLN A 294 -17.74 6.81 -5.13
N LEU A 295 -16.71 7.65 -4.98
CA LEU A 295 -16.03 7.85 -3.70
C LEU A 295 -16.98 8.22 -2.54
N LYS A 296 -17.84 9.22 -2.76
CA LYS A 296 -18.80 9.67 -1.74
C LYS A 296 -19.81 8.58 -1.37
N ASN A 297 -20.34 7.87 -2.37
CA ASN A 297 -21.35 6.83 -2.15
C ASN A 297 -20.74 5.58 -1.52
N TYR A 298 -19.51 5.24 -1.90
CA TYR A 298 -18.79 4.11 -1.32
C TYR A 298 -18.52 4.36 0.17
N TYR A 299 -18.04 5.55 0.55
CA TYR A 299 -17.86 5.96 1.95
C TYR A 299 -19.04 6.78 2.49
N TYR A 300 -20.28 6.40 2.15
CA TYR A 300 -21.47 7.21 2.44
C TYR A 300 -21.63 7.60 3.91
N ALA A 301 -21.27 6.70 4.83
CA ALA A 301 -21.45 6.93 6.26
C ALA A 301 -20.53 8.03 6.83
N ASP A 302 -19.39 8.25 6.18
CA ASP A 302 -18.40 9.24 6.62
C ASP A 302 -18.48 10.47 5.71
N LEU A 303 -18.19 10.32 4.41
CA LEU A 303 -18.16 11.43 3.45
C LEU A 303 -19.55 11.99 3.13
N GLY A 304 -20.61 11.23 3.40
CA GLY A 304 -22.00 11.68 3.30
C GLY A 304 -22.55 12.36 4.55
N ASP A 305 -21.88 12.25 5.71
CA ASP A 305 -22.32 12.88 6.95
C ASP A 305 -22.03 14.39 6.94
N GLU A 306 -22.99 15.20 7.38
CA GLU A 306 -22.86 16.67 7.44
C GLU A 306 -21.90 17.14 8.53
N ARG A 307 -21.65 16.32 9.55
CA ARG A 307 -20.65 16.55 10.60
C ARG A 307 -19.23 16.30 10.10
N PHE A 308 -19.07 15.66 8.94
CA PHE A 308 -17.77 15.44 8.35
C PHE A 308 -17.25 16.72 7.71
N THR A 309 -16.58 17.52 8.53
CA THR A 309 -16.02 18.84 8.19
C THR A 309 -14.50 18.79 8.07
N SER A 310 -13.92 19.64 7.23
CA SER A 310 -12.47 19.81 7.16
C SER A 310 -12.12 21.26 6.77
N TYR A 311 -10.97 21.75 7.18
CA TYR A 311 -10.45 23.03 6.67
C TYR A 311 -9.61 22.84 5.41
N MET A 312 -9.26 21.60 5.04
CA MET A 312 -8.55 21.32 3.79
C MET A 312 -8.90 19.94 3.22
N ALA A 313 -8.85 19.82 1.91
CA ALA A 313 -9.13 18.59 1.21
C ALA A 313 -8.30 18.49 -0.08
N LEU A 314 -7.56 17.39 -0.23
CA LEU A 314 -6.82 17.03 -1.43
C LEU A 314 -7.51 15.85 -2.09
N VAL A 315 -7.89 15.98 -3.36
CA VAL A 315 -8.50 14.90 -4.12
C VAL A 315 -7.62 14.46 -5.28
N HIS A 316 -7.74 13.18 -5.63
CA HIS A 316 -7.03 12.61 -6.75
C HIS A 316 -7.90 11.59 -7.49
N SER A 317 -7.82 11.63 -8.82
CA SER A 317 -8.43 10.68 -9.74
C SER A 317 -7.32 10.05 -10.58
N ARG A 318 -7.06 8.77 -10.35
CA ARG A 318 -6.02 8.02 -11.05
C ARG A 318 -6.45 7.62 -12.47
N PHE A 319 -5.50 7.65 -13.39
CA PHE A 319 -5.55 6.99 -14.69
C PHE A 319 -4.30 6.15 -14.78
N SER A 320 -4.42 4.87 -15.10
CA SER A 320 -3.29 3.97 -15.26
C SER A 320 -3.25 3.37 -16.64
N THR A 321 -2.04 3.14 -17.15
CA THR A 321 -1.84 2.36 -18.38
C THR A 321 -1.94 0.86 -18.16
N ASN A 322 -2.01 0.39 -16.91
CA ASN A 322 -2.30 -1.00 -16.60
C ASN A 322 -3.81 -1.28 -16.61
N THR A 323 -4.16 -2.53 -16.93
CA THR A 323 -5.56 -3.01 -16.86
C THR A 323 -5.84 -3.74 -15.55
N PHE A 324 -4.91 -3.67 -14.58
CA PHE A 324 -4.96 -4.51 -13.39
C PHE A 324 -5.40 -3.70 -12.16
N PRO A 325 -6.56 -4.03 -11.57
CA PRO A 325 -7.11 -3.33 -10.42
C PRO A 325 -6.13 -3.26 -9.24
N SER A 326 -6.03 -2.12 -8.54
CA SER A 326 -5.25 -1.99 -7.30
C SER A 326 -5.81 -0.91 -6.36
N TRP A 327 -6.24 -1.33 -5.16
CA TRP A 327 -6.77 -0.45 -4.11
C TRP A 327 -5.66 0.38 -3.45
N ASP A 328 -4.52 -0.24 -3.17
CA ASP A 328 -3.41 0.38 -2.44
C ASP A 328 -2.66 1.44 -3.27
N ARG A 329 -2.69 1.32 -4.60
CA ARG A 329 -2.10 2.30 -5.55
C ARG A 329 -2.96 3.52 -5.80
N ALA A 330 -4.23 3.51 -5.40
CA ALA A 330 -5.06 4.72 -5.45
C ALA A 330 -4.38 5.85 -4.65
N GLN A 331 -4.64 7.08 -5.05
CA GLN A 331 -4.14 8.29 -4.40
C GLN A 331 -5.32 9.10 -3.82
N PRO A 332 -5.11 10.01 -2.86
CA PRO A 332 -3.82 10.50 -2.35
C PRO A 332 -2.95 9.47 -1.61
N MET A 333 -1.66 9.74 -1.53
CA MET A 333 -0.72 9.07 -0.65
C MET A 333 -0.78 9.69 0.76
N ARG A 334 0.29 9.63 1.56
CA ARG A 334 0.26 10.10 2.96
C ARG A 334 0.43 11.60 3.06
N VAL A 335 1.22 12.17 2.16
CA VAL A 335 1.53 13.60 2.07
C VAL A 335 1.16 14.15 0.69
N LEU A 336 1.20 13.30 -0.34
CA LEU A 336 1.20 13.71 -1.74
C LEU A 336 -0.04 13.26 -2.53
N GLY A 337 -0.54 14.14 -3.40
CA GLY A 337 -1.24 13.77 -4.63
C GLY A 337 -0.40 14.17 -5.84
N HIS A 338 -0.10 13.21 -6.71
CA HIS A 338 0.78 13.38 -7.85
C HIS A 338 0.02 13.14 -9.15
N ASN A 339 0.00 14.16 -10.01
CA ASN A 339 -0.35 14.01 -11.42
C ASN A 339 0.93 14.10 -12.25
N GLY A 340 1.36 13.00 -12.85
CA GLY A 340 2.60 12.98 -13.58
C GLY A 340 3.27 11.62 -13.60
N GLU A 341 4.50 11.60 -14.07
CA GLU A 341 5.37 10.43 -14.13
C GLU A 341 6.77 10.83 -13.68
N ILE A 342 7.32 10.12 -12.69
CA ILE A 342 8.74 10.26 -12.33
C ILE A 342 9.57 9.24 -13.10
N ASN A 343 10.47 9.73 -13.95
CA ASN A 343 11.29 8.91 -14.85
C ASN A 343 12.60 8.42 -14.20
N THR A 344 13.07 9.04 -13.12
CA THR A 344 14.41 8.81 -12.54
C THR A 344 14.44 7.88 -11.32
N LEU A 345 13.37 7.08 -11.09
CA LEU A 345 13.19 6.23 -9.90
C LEU A 345 14.39 5.34 -9.54
N ARG A 346 15.09 4.80 -10.55
CA ARG A 346 16.20 3.83 -10.35
C ARG A 346 17.48 4.46 -9.80
N GLY A 347 17.67 5.78 -9.89
CA GLY A 347 18.88 6.48 -9.41
C GLY A 347 18.81 6.96 -7.96
N ASN A 348 17.61 7.25 -7.45
CA ASN A 348 17.45 8.10 -6.27
C ASN A 348 17.35 7.36 -4.92
N ALA A 349 17.35 6.02 -4.92
CA ALA A 349 17.24 5.19 -3.72
C ALA A 349 18.59 4.98 -2.98
N ARG A 350 19.29 6.07 -2.62
CA ARG A 350 20.53 5.98 -1.81
C ARG A 350 20.23 5.91 -0.30
N GLU A 351 19.62 4.81 0.13
CA GLU A 351 19.19 4.62 1.53
C GLU A 351 20.36 4.37 2.51
N GLY A 352 21.53 3.96 2.00
CA GLY A 352 22.69 3.54 2.80
C GLY A 352 23.38 4.63 3.65
N LEU A 353 22.98 5.89 3.50
CA LEU A 353 23.57 7.04 4.21
C LEU A 353 22.62 7.69 5.23
N LEU A 354 21.45 7.10 5.50
CA LEU A 354 20.45 7.66 6.40
C LEU A 354 20.99 7.80 7.84
N LYS A 355 21.36 9.03 8.20
CA LYS A 355 21.64 9.47 9.57
C LYS A 355 20.63 10.55 9.91
N CYS A 356 19.59 10.18 10.65
CA CYS A 356 18.58 11.12 11.13
C CYS A 356 18.60 11.15 12.65
N LYS A 357 19.03 12.28 13.24
CA LYS A 357 18.96 12.49 14.69
C LYS A 357 17.56 12.92 15.13
N ASN A 358 16.82 13.60 14.26
CA ASN A 358 15.54 14.22 14.58
C ASN A 358 14.41 13.20 14.82
N LEU A 359 14.56 11.97 14.32
CA LEU A 359 13.64 10.86 14.63
C LEU A 359 13.91 10.22 16.00
N GLY A 360 14.94 10.66 16.73
CA GLY A 360 15.25 10.14 18.07
C GLY A 360 15.67 8.66 18.11
N LEU A 361 15.94 8.04 16.95
CA LEU A 361 16.26 6.63 16.81
C LEU A 361 17.77 6.38 16.82
N SER A 362 18.19 5.28 17.43
CA SER A 362 19.55 4.74 17.28
C SER A 362 19.80 4.24 15.85
N LYS A 363 21.08 4.02 15.50
CA LYS A 363 21.45 3.49 14.18
C LYS A 363 20.78 2.15 13.87
N ASP A 364 20.60 1.29 14.87
CA ASP A 364 19.99 -0.03 14.67
C ASP A 364 18.47 0.05 14.58
N GLU A 365 17.84 1.01 15.26
CA GLU A 365 16.40 1.29 15.09
C GLU A 365 16.09 1.92 13.73
N MET A 366 16.95 2.80 13.24
CA MET A 366 16.82 3.37 11.89
C MET A 366 16.81 2.29 10.80
N LYS A 367 17.59 1.21 10.96
CA LYS A 367 17.57 0.08 10.02
C LYS A 367 16.21 -0.60 9.93
N LYS A 368 15.40 -0.56 11.00
CA LYS A 368 14.04 -1.14 11.02
C LYS A 368 13.06 -0.36 10.15
N LEU A 369 13.39 0.87 9.77
CA LEU A 369 12.54 1.68 8.89
C LEU A 369 12.74 1.32 7.41
N LEU A 370 13.82 0.63 7.06
CA LEU A 370 14.16 0.26 5.68
C LEU A 370 13.35 -0.94 5.17
N PRO A 371 13.10 -1.05 3.85
CA PRO A 371 13.48 -0.10 2.79
C PRO A 371 12.50 1.09 2.72
N ILE A 372 12.99 2.32 2.55
CA ILE A 372 12.16 3.54 2.43
C ILE A 372 11.27 3.47 1.20
N VAL A 373 11.89 3.13 0.07
CA VAL A 373 11.24 2.89 -1.21
C VAL A 373 11.04 1.40 -1.40
N ASP A 374 9.79 1.00 -1.62
CA ASP A 374 9.44 -0.39 -1.87
C ASP A 374 9.50 -0.69 -3.38
N VAL A 375 10.10 -1.81 -3.77
CA VAL A 375 10.29 -2.18 -5.18
C VAL A 375 8.97 -2.31 -5.93
N SER A 376 7.87 -2.66 -5.25
CA SER A 376 6.56 -2.79 -5.89
C SER A 376 5.68 -1.54 -5.78
N SER A 377 6.20 -0.45 -5.18
CA SER A 377 5.47 0.81 -5.10
C SER A 377 5.41 1.49 -6.46
N SER A 378 4.33 2.23 -6.73
CA SER A 378 4.31 3.15 -7.88
C SER A 378 5.35 4.26 -7.68
N ASP A 379 5.70 4.93 -8.77
CA ASP A 379 6.58 6.09 -8.77
C ASP A 379 6.19 7.17 -7.74
N SER A 380 4.89 7.42 -7.64
CA SER A 380 4.23 8.37 -6.74
C SER A 380 4.34 7.90 -5.29
N GLY A 381 4.22 6.59 -5.05
CA GLY A 381 4.37 5.99 -3.74
C GLY A 381 5.81 6.00 -3.25
N ALA A 382 6.77 5.80 -4.17
CA ALA A 382 8.20 5.93 -3.90
C ALA A 382 8.56 7.38 -3.53
N PHE A 383 8.06 8.35 -4.30
CA PHE A 383 8.25 9.77 -4.04
C PHE A 383 7.66 10.17 -2.67
N ASP A 384 6.40 9.80 -2.39
CA ASP A 384 5.74 10.07 -1.10
C ASP A 384 6.54 9.49 0.08
N GLY A 385 7.08 8.28 -0.06
CA GLY A 385 7.90 7.65 0.99
C GLY A 385 9.19 8.40 1.31
N VAL A 386 9.86 8.96 0.30
CA VAL A 386 11.07 9.78 0.49
C VAL A 386 10.72 11.16 1.01
N LEU A 387 9.67 11.80 0.47
CA LEU A 387 9.20 13.11 0.91
C LEU A 387 8.79 13.07 2.38
N GLU A 388 7.99 12.08 2.77
CA GLU A 388 7.55 11.89 4.15
C GLU A 388 8.76 11.68 5.08
N LEU A 389 9.76 10.90 4.67
CA LEU A 389 10.98 10.74 5.45
C LEU A 389 11.72 12.07 5.65
N LEU A 390 11.89 12.88 4.60
CA LEU A 390 12.58 14.17 4.70
C LEU A 390 11.85 15.12 5.66
N VAL A 391 10.52 15.18 5.55
CA VAL A 391 9.69 16.02 6.42
C VAL A 391 9.75 15.53 7.87
N ARG A 392 9.59 14.22 8.11
CA ARG A 392 9.67 13.67 9.47
C ARG A 392 11.09 13.70 10.05
N ALA A 393 12.10 13.74 9.19
CA ALA A 393 13.49 13.99 9.57
C ALA A 393 13.79 15.46 9.91
N GLY A 394 12.81 16.36 9.80
CA GLY A 394 12.88 17.73 10.27
C GLY A 394 13.17 18.78 9.19
N ARG A 395 13.04 18.44 7.90
CA ARG A 395 12.99 19.46 6.84
C ARG A 395 11.57 20.01 6.71
N ASP A 396 11.46 21.28 6.36
CA ASP A 396 10.15 21.85 6.00
C ASP A 396 9.67 21.28 4.68
N LEU A 397 8.34 21.21 4.49
CA LEU A 397 7.77 20.66 3.25
C LEU A 397 8.28 21.39 2.00
N PRO A 398 8.25 22.75 1.91
CA PRO A 398 8.80 23.43 0.73
C PRO A 398 10.28 23.13 0.50
N GLU A 399 11.07 23.03 1.56
CA GLU A 399 12.49 22.71 1.48
C GLU A 399 12.72 21.30 0.92
N ALA A 400 11.99 20.31 1.44
CA ALA A 400 12.07 18.92 0.98
C ALA A 400 11.65 18.80 -0.49
N VAL A 401 10.62 19.53 -0.92
CA VAL A 401 10.17 19.53 -2.32
C VAL A 401 11.20 20.19 -3.23
N MET A 402 11.73 21.36 -2.87
CA MET A 402 12.79 22.02 -3.64
C MET A 402 14.06 21.16 -3.76
N MET A 403 14.33 20.30 -2.78
CA MET A 403 15.41 19.32 -2.83
C MET A 403 15.11 18.16 -3.77
N MET A 404 13.88 17.64 -3.79
CA MET A 404 13.49 16.50 -4.61
C MET A 404 13.21 16.88 -6.07
N ILE A 405 12.50 17.99 -6.31
CA ILE A 405 12.17 18.54 -7.63
C ILE A 405 12.65 20.01 -7.68
N PRO A 406 13.96 20.23 -7.88
CA PRO A 406 14.49 21.59 -8.02
C PRO A 406 14.07 22.21 -9.36
N GLU A 407 13.92 23.54 -9.37
CA GLU A 407 13.75 24.30 -10.62
C GLU A 407 15.01 24.20 -11.50
N ALA A 408 14.87 24.50 -12.80
CA ALA A 408 16.00 24.54 -13.72
C ALA A 408 16.93 25.74 -13.44
N TRP A 409 17.86 25.58 -12.49
CA TRP A 409 18.62 26.69 -11.89
C TRP A 409 20.00 26.97 -12.52
N GLN A 410 20.65 25.98 -13.15
CA GLN A 410 22.07 26.06 -13.53
C GLN A 410 22.36 27.20 -14.51
N ASN A 411 21.53 27.32 -15.56
CA ASN A 411 21.70 28.29 -16.63
C ASN A 411 20.75 29.48 -16.52
N ASP A 412 20.02 29.60 -15.41
CA ASP A 412 19.20 30.78 -15.16
C ASP A 412 20.11 31.94 -14.71
N HIS A 413 20.13 32.99 -15.53
CA HIS A 413 20.86 34.24 -15.28
C HIS A 413 20.03 35.25 -14.48
N ASN A 414 18.71 35.06 -14.41
CA ASN A 414 17.78 35.94 -13.70
C ASN A 414 17.47 35.42 -12.28
N MET A 415 17.84 34.16 -11.97
CA MET A 415 17.66 33.59 -10.65
C MET A 415 18.51 34.31 -9.61
N ASP A 416 17.89 34.59 -8.46
CA ASP A 416 18.56 35.16 -7.30
C ASP A 416 19.80 34.32 -6.89
N PRO A 417 20.96 34.95 -6.59
CA PRO A 417 22.18 34.22 -6.24
C PRO A 417 22.07 33.31 -5.01
N GLU A 418 21.30 33.69 -3.98
CA GLU A 418 21.10 32.87 -2.78
C GLU A 418 20.27 31.64 -3.11
N ARG A 419 19.20 31.82 -3.91
CA ARG A 419 18.38 30.73 -4.42
C ARG A 419 19.20 29.75 -5.28
N LYS A 420 20.07 30.28 -6.14
CA LYS A 420 20.96 29.47 -6.99
C LYS A 420 21.97 28.68 -6.14
N ALA A 421 22.52 29.29 -5.10
CA ALA A 421 23.40 28.63 -4.14
C ALA A 421 22.68 27.54 -3.35
N LEU A 422 21.41 27.75 -2.98
CA LEU A 422 20.57 26.75 -2.32
C LEU A 422 20.37 25.52 -3.21
N TYR A 423 19.99 25.70 -4.47
CA TYR A 423 19.84 24.57 -5.40
C TYR A 423 21.18 23.86 -5.69
N ALA A 424 22.28 24.61 -5.79
CA ALA A 424 23.62 24.02 -5.89
C ALA A 424 23.94 23.13 -4.68
N TYR A 425 23.60 23.57 -3.47
CA TYR A 425 23.74 22.77 -2.26
C TYR A 425 22.87 21.50 -2.30
N PHE A 426 21.59 21.62 -2.67
CA PHE A 426 20.69 20.45 -2.78
C PHE A 426 21.15 19.44 -3.83
N SER A 427 21.70 19.89 -4.96
CA SER A 427 22.23 19.01 -6.00
C SER A 427 23.39 18.12 -5.53
N ALA A 428 24.11 18.53 -4.48
CA ALA A 428 25.16 17.72 -3.87
C ALA A 428 24.62 16.67 -2.88
N LEU A 429 23.39 16.83 -2.42
CA LEU A 429 22.75 15.94 -1.44
C LEU A 429 21.85 14.89 -2.09
N MET A 430 21.08 15.28 -3.10
CA MET A 430 20.07 14.44 -3.71
C MET A 430 20.02 14.67 -5.22
N GLU A 431 19.96 13.57 -5.96
CA GLU A 431 19.68 13.60 -7.39
C GLU A 431 18.19 13.93 -7.63
N PRO A 432 17.86 14.81 -8.60
CA PRO A 432 16.47 15.19 -8.86
C PRO A 432 15.56 14.00 -9.22
N TRP A 433 14.32 14.08 -8.75
CA TRP A 433 13.21 13.22 -9.17
C TRP A 433 12.54 13.89 -10.37
N ASP A 434 13.00 13.55 -11.56
CA ASP A 434 12.66 14.26 -12.79
C ASP A 434 11.54 13.55 -13.57
N GLY A 435 10.80 14.33 -14.34
CA GLY A 435 9.62 13.93 -15.10
C GLY A 435 8.47 14.92 -14.96
N PRO A 436 7.44 14.85 -15.83
CA PRO A 436 6.29 15.74 -15.71
C PRO A 436 5.60 15.49 -14.37
N ALA A 437 5.48 16.50 -13.52
CA ALA A 437 4.87 16.37 -12.21
C ALA A 437 4.11 17.64 -11.85
N LEU A 438 2.83 17.47 -11.51
CA LEU A 438 2.05 18.39 -10.70
C LEU A 438 1.85 17.73 -9.34
N LEU A 439 2.42 18.33 -8.29
CA LEU A 439 2.38 17.83 -6.93
C LEU A 439 1.50 18.72 -6.07
N LEU A 440 0.44 18.15 -5.52
CA LEU A 440 -0.29 18.74 -4.41
C LEU A 440 0.14 18.05 -3.13
N MET A 441 0.57 18.83 -2.15
CA MET A 441 1.11 18.28 -0.91
C MET A 441 0.44 18.93 0.29
N ALA A 442 0.03 18.08 1.21
CA ALA A 442 -0.50 18.47 2.50
C ALA A 442 0.40 17.88 3.58
N ALA A 443 1.31 18.69 4.11
CA ALA A 443 2.07 18.34 5.30
C ALA A 443 1.69 19.33 6.39
N ILE A 444 0.83 18.87 7.29
CA ILE A 444 0.51 19.65 8.46
C ILE A 444 1.69 19.52 9.43
N SER A 445 2.68 20.43 9.38
CA SER A 445 3.67 20.67 10.46
C SER A 445 3.15 21.76 11.41
N GLU A 446 3.91 22.21 12.42
CA GLU A 446 3.51 23.31 13.32
C GLU A 446 3.07 24.59 12.59
N GLN A 447 3.47 24.75 11.32
CA GLN A 447 3.12 25.90 10.47
C GLN A 447 2.03 25.60 9.43
N HIS A 448 1.43 24.40 9.44
CA HIS A 448 0.36 23.97 8.50
C HIS A 448 0.67 24.31 7.03
N TRP A 449 1.57 23.55 6.39
CA TRP A 449 1.91 23.80 4.99
C TRP A 449 0.95 23.07 4.03
N ILE A 450 0.45 23.85 3.07
CA ILE A 450 -0.13 23.38 1.83
C ILE A 450 0.77 23.89 0.72
N ALA A 451 1.27 22.99 -0.11
CA ALA A 451 2.14 23.33 -1.23
C ALA A 451 1.61 22.75 -2.54
N MET A 452 1.73 23.54 -3.60
CA MET A 452 1.49 23.15 -4.98
C MET A 452 2.77 23.44 -5.75
N VAL A 453 3.35 22.42 -6.39
CA VAL A 453 4.55 22.54 -7.22
C VAL A 453 4.29 21.94 -8.58
#